data_AF-A0A933G3T1-F1
#
_entry.id   AF-A0A933G3T1-F1
#
_cell.length_a   1.000
_cell.length_b   1.000
_cell.length_c   1.000
_cell.angle_alpha   90.00
_cell.angle_beta   90.00
_cell.angle_gamma   90.00
#
_symmetry.space_group_name_H-M   'P 1'
#
loop_
_entity.id
_entity.type
_entity.pdbx_description
1 polymer ?
#
loop_
_entity_poly.entity_id
_entity_poly.type
_entity_poly.pdbx_seq_one_letter_code
_entity_poly.pdbx_strand_id
1 'polypeptide(L)'
;MVKGLDVFREHFRAYSDQYILIGGTACDLAMTEVGDNFRATKDLDIVLCVEALDAAFVKAFWDFVRSGGYNRREKASGQRRFYRFQKPSEENYPAMLELFSRKPDVLSLAEGSELTPIPMDEEVSSLSAILLDDGYYQFLSSGAKEKDGLRFVGPERLIPLKARAWMDLTKRKGHGEAVDEKDIKKHKNDVFRLYRIIAPAFGSEVPELVRGDMDTFLTRMQDENIDLNALGLGNAKKKDILADLRKIYCGG
;
A
#
# COMPACT_ATOMS: atom_id res chain seq x y z
N MET A 1 3.33 -3.74 -15.37
CA MET A 1 1.93 -3.37 -15.59
C MET A 1 1.00 -4.39 -14.92
N VAL A 2 0.24 -3.92 -13.95
CA VAL A 2 -0.71 -4.72 -13.15
C VAL A 2 -1.93 -5.08 -14.00
N LYS A 3 -2.31 -6.36 -14.02
CA LYS A 3 -3.49 -6.83 -14.76
C LYS A 3 -4.75 -6.10 -14.27
N GLY A 4 -5.54 -5.55 -15.19
CA GLY A 4 -6.80 -4.88 -14.89
C GLY A 4 -6.70 -3.47 -14.33
N LEU A 5 -5.48 -2.91 -14.22
CA LEU A 5 -5.30 -1.51 -13.80
C LEU A 5 -5.95 -0.53 -14.78
N ASP A 6 -5.91 -0.81 -16.08
CA ASP A 6 -6.54 0.02 -17.10
C ASP A 6 -8.08 0.02 -16.99
N VAL A 7 -8.66 -1.15 -16.69
CA VAL A 7 -10.10 -1.28 -16.45
C VAL A 7 -10.50 -0.49 -15.20
N PHE A 8 -9.72 -0.59 -14.13
CA PHE A 8 -9.93 0.20 -12.92
C PHE A 8 -9.81 1.71 -13.20
N ARG A 9 -8.75 2.12 -13.90
CA ARG A 9 -8.50 3.52 -14.28
C ARG A 9 -9.66 4.12 -15.04
N GLU A 10 -10.13 3.47 -16.09
CA GLU A 10 -11.23 4.01 -16.90
C GLU A 10 -12.55 4.04 -16.12
N HIS A 11 -12.82 3.04 -15.28
CA HIS A 11 -14.04 3.01 -14.46
C HIS A 11 -14.06 4.08 -13.37
N PHE A 12 -12.91 4.35 -12.73
CA PHE A 12 -12.80 5.28 -11.61
C PHE A 12 -12.20 6.64 -11.96
N ARG A 13 -12.03 6.96 -13.25
CA ARG A 13 -11.47 8.23 -13.74
C ARG A 13 -12.18 9.46 -13.16
N ALA A 14 -13.51 9.40 -13.00
CA ALA A 14 -14.32 10.49 -12.48
C ALA A 14 -14.28 10.61 -10.94
N TYR A 15 -13.58 9.70 -10.26
CA TYR A 15 -13.54 9.61 -8.79
C TYR A 15 -12.10 9.54 -8.26
N SER A 16 -11.12 10.04 -9.02
CA SER A 16 -9.69 9.98 -8.66
C SER A 16 -9.39 10.65 -7.32
N ASP A 17 -10.22 11.59 -6.88
CA ASP A 17 -10.10 12.27 -5.60
C ASP A 17 -10.60 11.45 -4.39
N GLN A 18 -11.37 10.39 -4.61
CA GLN A 18 -12.02 9.60 -3.55
C GLN A 18 -11.22 8.37 -3.10
N TYR A 19 -10.10 8.07 -3.76
CA TYR A 19 -9.22 6.96 -3.41
C TYR A 19 -7.74 7.29 -3.63
N ILE A 20 -6.86 6.50 -3.01
CA ILE A 20 -5.42 6.54 -3.22
C ILE A 20 -4.92 5.11 -3.39
N LEU A 21 -4.28 4.81 -4.53
CA LEU A 21 -3.56 3.56 -4.71
C LEU A 21 -2.25 3.57 -3.94
N ILE A 22 -2.01 2.51 -3.19
CA ILE A 22 -0.77 2.29 -2.42
C ILE A 22 -0.17 0.94 -2.80
N GLY A 23 0.64 0.36 -1.90
CA GLY A 23 0.93 -1.06 -1.97
C GLY A 23 1.89 -1.44 -3.09
N GLY A 24 1.69 -2.60 -3.71
CA GLY A 24 2.55 -3.06 -4.82
C GLY A 24 2.34 -2.27 -6.10
N THR A 25 1.08 -1.87 -6.36
CA THR A 25 0.68 -1.22 -7.62
C THR A 25 1.22 0.19 -7.70
N ALA A 26 1.19 0.95 -6.60
CA ALA A 26 1.82 2.26 -6.55
C ALA A 26 3.35 2.19 -6.73
N CYS A 27 4.00 1.11 -6.24
CA CYS A 27 5.43 0.89 -6.51
C CYS A 27 5.70 0.62 -8.01
N ASP A 28 4.87 -0.20 -8.67
CA ASP A 28 4.98 -0.48 -10.12
C ASP A 28 4.79 0.80 -10.95
N LEU A 29 3.78 1.61 -10.60
CA LEU A 29 3.53 2.91 -11.21
C LEU A 29 4.75 3.81 -11.08
N ALA A 30 5.27 4.01 -9.86
CA ALA A 30 6.41 4.89 -9.60
C ALA A 30 7.70 4.44 -10.32
N MET A 31 7.97 3.12 -10.39
CA MET A 31 9.13 2.58 -11.12
C MET A 31 8.99 2.77 -12.63
N THR A 32 7.79 2.56 -13.15
CA THR A 32 7.52 2.74 -14.59
C THR A 32 7.77 4.19 -15.02
N GLU A 33 7.53 5.18 -14.14
CA GLU A 33 7.81 6.59 -14.46
C GLU A 33 9.27 6.88 -14.77
N VAL A 34 10.21 6.10 -14.23
CA VAL A 34 11.64 6.24 -14.48
C VAL A 34 12.17 5.21 -15.48
N GLY A 35 11.28 4.47 -16.15
CA GLY A 35 11.63 3.44 -17.13
C GLY A 35 12.17 2.14 -16.51
N ASP A 36 11.84 1.87 -15.24
CA ASP A 36 12.25 0.65 -14.55
C ASP A 36 11.05 -0.26 -14.23
N ASN A 37 11.33 -1.52 -13.92
CA ASN A 37 10.33 -2.52 -13.58
C ASN A 37 10.28 -2.75 -12.07
N PHE A 38 9.08 -2.94 -11.55
CA PHE A 38 8.89 -3.47 -10.20
C PHE A 38 8.55 -4.96 -10.23
N ARG A 39 8.63 -5.63 -9.07
CA ARG A 39 8.15 -7.01 -8.97
C ARG A 39 6.66 -7.06 -9.28
N ALA A 40 6.22 -8.14 -9.94
CA ALA A 40 4.81 -8.32 -10.23
C ALA A 40 3.94 -8.28 -8.95
N THR A 41 2.81 -7.59 -9.05
CA THR A 41 1.74 -7.59 -8.07
C THR A 41 0.42 -7.84 -8.81
N LYS A 42 -0.53 -8.48 -8.14
CA LYS A 42 -1.87 -8.72 -8.68
C LYS A 42 -2.96 -7.98 -7.90
N ASP A 43 -2.54 -7.31 -6.83
CA ASP A 43 -3.40 -6.75 -5.81
C ASP A 43 -3.49 -5.23 -6.00
N LEU A 44 -4.71 -4.70 -5.99
CA LEU A 44 -4.94 -3.27 -5.85
C LEU A 44 -5.21 -2.96 -4.38
N ASP A 45 -4.21 -2.36 -3.75
CA ASP A 45 -4.30 -1.81 -2.39
C ASP A 45 -4.84 -0.37 -2.49
N ILE A 46 -6.06 -0.14 -2.01
CA ILE A 46 -6.83 1.08 -2.22
C ILE A 46 -7.18 1.70 -0.87
N VAL A 47 -6.71 2.92 -0.61
CA VAL A 47 -7.14 3.71 0.56
C VAL A 47 -8.33 4.57 0.17
N LEU A 48 -9.43 4.47 0.89
CA LEU A 48 -10.63 5.29 0.68
C LEU A 48 -10.50 6.64 1.41
N CYS A 49 -10.69 7.72 0.66
CA CYS A 49 -10.70 9.08 1.20
C CYS A 49 -12.09 9.42 1.74
N VAL A 50 -12.40 8.97 2.96
CA VAL A 50 -13.74 9.08 3.59
C VAL A 50 -14.32 10.49 3.71
N GLU A 51 -13.47 11.51 3.59
CA GLU A 51 -13.82 12.93 3.53
C GLU A 51 -14.35 13.37 2.15
N ALA A 52 -13.97 12.69 1.07
CA ALA A 52 -14.37 12.98 -0.30
C ALA A 52 -15.39 11.96 -0.84
N LEU A 53 -15.60 10.85 -0.12
CA LEU A 53 -16.50 9.77 -0.54
C LEU A 53 -17.95 10.22 -0.63
N ASP A 54 -18.58 9.92 -1.76
CA ASP A 54 -20.00 10.13 -2.00
C ASP A 54 -20.75 8.85 -2.38
N ALA A 55 -22.09 8.95 -2.49
CA ALA A 55 -22.93 7.83 -2.87
C ALA A 55 -22.69 7.36 -4.33
N ALA A 56 -22.23 8.26 -5.21
CA ALA A 56 -21.97 7.92 -6.61
C ALA A 56 -20.73 7.03 -6.74
N PHE A 57 -19.68 7.29 -5.97
CA PHE A 57 -18.52 6.40 -5.88
C PHE A 57 -18.89 5.05 -5.29
N VAL A 58 -19.64 5.00 -4.18
CA VAL A 58 -20.04 3.72 -3.59
C VAL A 58 -20.84 2.89 -4.61
N LYS A 59 -21.75 3.54 -5.35
CA LYS A 59 -22.47 2.87 -6.45
C LYS A 59 -21.51 2.40 -7.54
N ALA A 60 -20.60 3.26 -8.02
CA ALA A 60 -19.62 2.92 -9.04
C ALA A 60 -18.71 1.77 -8.60
N PHE A 61 -18.32 1.73 -7.32
CA PHE A 61 -17.53 0.65 -6.77
C PHE A 61 -18.28 -0.69 -6.79
N TRP A 62 -19.54 -0.71 -6.36
CA TRP A 62 -20.35 -1.92 -6.44
C TRP A 62 -20.68 -2.32 -7.89
N ASP A 63 -20.84 -1.36 -8.80
CA ASP A 63 -20.94 -1.63 -10.24
C ASP A 63 -19.66 -2.33 -10.73
N PHE A 64 -18.47 -1.85 -10.36
CA PHE A 64 -17.19 -2.48 -10.70
C PHE A 64 -17.08 -3.92 -10.15
N VAL A 65 -17.44 -4.11 -8.87
CA VAL A 65 -17.41 -5.44 -8.23
C VAL A 65 -18.37 -6.42 -8.92
N ARG A 66 -19.56 -5.96 -9.33
CA ARG A 66 -20.52 -6.78 -10.09
C ARG A 66 -20.02 -7.07 -11.50
N SER A 67 -19.55 -6.05 -12.21
CA SER A 67 -19.06 -6.20 -13.59
C SER A 67 -17.82 -7.08 -13.69
N GLY A 68 -16.94 -7.07 -12.69
CA GLY A 68 -15.80 -8.00 -12.62
C GLY A 68 -16.17 -9.41 -12.14
N GLY A 69 -17.39 -9.61 -11.64
CA GLY A 69 -17.87 -10.88 -11.13
C GLY A 69 -17.08 -11.41 -9.93
N TYR A 70 -16.63 -10.52 -9.04
CA TYR A 70 -15.93 -10.93 -7.81
C TYR A 70 -16.87 -11.76 -6.93
N ASN A 71 -16.52 -13.03 -6.72
CA ASN A 71 -17.37 -14.00 -6.01
C ASN A 71 -16.96 -14.24 -4.56
N ARG A 72 -15.76 -13.82 -4.14
CA ARG A 72 -15.33 -13.79 -2.74
C ARG A 72 -15.27 -12.34 -2.28
N ARG A 73 -16.19 -11.95 -1.40
CA ARG A 73 -16.38 -10.57 -0.94
C ARG A 73 -16.39 -10.58 0.58
N GLU A 74 -15.35 -10.01 1.17
CA GLU A 74 -15.08 -10.18 2.58
C GLU A 74 -14.86 -8.85 3.28
N LYS A 75 -15.21 -8.81 4.57
CA LYS A 75 -14.98 -7.67 5.46
C LYS A 75 -14.23 -8.15 6.69
N ALA A 76 -13.26 -7.38 7.13
CA ALA A 76 -12.61 -7.61 8.41
C ALA A 76 -13.62 -7.49 9.57
N SER A 77 -13.37 -8.25 10.63
CA SER A 77 -14.21 -8.28 11.82
C SER A 77 -13.69 -7.28 12.88
N GLY A 78 -14.54 -6.96 13.87
CA GLY A 78 -14.16 -6.12 15.00
C GLY A 78 -13.76 -4.69 14.62
N GLN A 79 -12.57 -4.27 15.05
CA GLN A 79 -12.08 -2.89 14.87
C GLN A 79 -11.36 -2.67 13.53
N ARG A 80 -11.07 -3.73 12.78
CA ARG A 80 -10.35 -3.64 11.50
C ARG A 80 -11.29 -3.11 10.42
N ARG A 81 -10.78 -2.20 9.59
CA ARG A 81 -11.60 -1.41 8.65
C ARG A 81 -11.15 -1.62 7.21
N PHE A 82 -11.10 -2.89 6.79
CA PHE A 82 -10.76 -3.24 5.42
C PHE A 82 -11.69 -4.28 4.82
N TYR A 83 -11.75 -4.27 3.49
CA TYR A 83 -12.59 -5.14 2.66
C TYR A 83 -11.71 -5.83 1.63
N ARG A 84 -12.06 -7.06 1.26
CA ARG A 84 -11.32 -7.85 0.28
C ARG A 84 -12.28 -8.42 -0.76
N PHE A 85 -11.98 -8.16 -2.03
CA PHE A 85 -12.73 -8.69 -3.17
C PHE A 85 -11.79 -9.52 -4.03
N GLN A 86 -12.11 -10.79 -4.22
CA GLN A 86 -11.25 -11.78 -4.87
C GLN A 86 -12.02 -12.63 -5.87
N LYS A 87 -11.25 -13.36 -6.68
CA LYS A 87 -11.75 -14.34 -7.65
C LYS A 87 -12.79 -13.71 -8.60
N PRO A 88 -12.39 -12.68 -9.37
CA PRO A 88 -13.25 -12.18 -10.45
C PRO A 88 -13.50 -13.31 -11.46
N SER A 89 -14.71 -13.36 -12.04
CA SER A 89 -15.00 -14.23 -13.19
C SER A 89 -14.44 -13.64 -14.48
N GLU A 90 -14.35 -12.31 -14.56
CA GLU A 90 -13.82 -11.60 -15.71
C GLU A 90 -12.30 -11.54 -15.66
N GLU A 91 -11.65 -12.08 -16.69
CA GLU A 91 -10.20 -12.19 -16.68
C GLU A 91 -9.48 -10.85 -16.76
N ASN A 92 -10.07 -9.83 -17.39
CA ASN A 92 -9.47 -8.51 -17.54
C ASN A 92 -9.50 -7.66 -16.25
N TYR A 93 -10.12 -8.14 -15.17
CA TYR A 93 -10.17 -7.43 -13.88
C TYR A 93 -8.96 -7.74 -12.99
N PRO A 94 -8.63 -6.85 -12.04
CA PRO A 94 -7.63 -7.11 -11.00
C PRO A 94 -7.98 -8.36 -10.18
N ALA A 95 -7.00 -9.20 -9.89
CA ALA A 95 -7.24 -10.47 -9.20
C ALA A 95 -7.74 -10.29 -7.76
N MET A 96 -7.32 -9.20 -7.11
CA MET A 96 -7.75 -8.83 -5.76
C MET A 96 -7.85 -7.30 -5.63
N LEU A 97 -8.93 -6.85 -4.98
CA LEU A 97 -9.06 -5.50 -4.46
C LEU A 97 -9.00 -5.58 -2.92
N GLU A 98 -8.07 -4.86 -2.30
CA GLU A 98 -8.03 -4.68 -0.84
C GLU A 98 -8.28 -3.20 -0.54
N LEU A 99 -9.41 -2.92 0.10
CA LEU A 99 -9.86 -1.56 0.38
C LEU A 99 -9.67 -1.24 1.86
N PHE A 100 -9.02 -0.13 2.16
CA PHE A 100 -8.78 0.36 3.51
C PHE A 100 -9.61 1.62 3.75
N SER A 101 -10.33 1.65 4.87
CA SER A 101 -11.15 2.80 5.26
C SER A 101 -10.83 3.23 6.68
N ARG A 102 -10.89 4.52 6.96
CA ARG A 102 -10.88 5.01 8.36
C ARG A 102 -12.26 5.03 9.00
N LYS A 103 -13.34 4.80 8.26
CA LYS A 103 -14.70 4.66 8.82
C LYS A 103 -15.23 3.25 8.60
N PRO A 104 -15.88 2.63 9.60
CA PRO A 104 -16.58 1.38 9.37
C PRO A 104 -17.76 1.61 8.40
N ASP A 105 -18.15 0.55 7.71
CA ASP A 105 -19.42 0.46 6.97
C ASP A 105 -19.63 1.46 5.82
N VAL A 106 -18.54 2.04 5.30
CA VAL A 106 -18.57 2.96 4.14
C VAL A 106 -19.22 2.33 2.91
N LEU A 107 -19.01 1.03 2.68
CA LEU A 107 -19.54 0.31 1.52
C LEU A 107 -20.89 -0.36 1.79
N SER A 108 -21.36 -0.40 3.04
CA SER A 108 -22.54 -1.16 3.47
C SER A 108 -23.88 -0.53 3.02
N LEU A 109 -23.84 0.63 2.37
CA LEU A 109 -25.02 1.39 1.95
C LEU A 109 -25.71 0.86 0.69
N ALA A 110 -25.13 -0.09 -0.05
CA ALA A 110 -25.72 -0.61 -1.28
C ALA A 110 -26.53 -1.90 -1.04
N GLU A 111 -27.80 -1.92 -1.47
CA GLU A 111 -28.66 -3.11 -1.45
C GLU A 111 -28.00 -4.29 -2.22
N GLY A 112 -28.06 -5.50 -1.66
CA GLY A 112 -27.47 -6.72 -2.26
C GLY A 112 -25.97 -6.92 -2.04
N SER A 113 -25.36 -6.11 -1.16
CA SER A 113 -23.93 -6.16 -0.83
C SER A 113 -23.62 -7.14 0.29
N GLU A 114 -23.79 -8.44 0.03
CA GLU A 114 -23.42 -9.47 1.00
C GLU A 114 -21.89 -9.57 1.13
N LEU A 115 -21.40 -9.36 2.35
CA LEU A 115 -19.99 -9.47 2.74
C LEU A 115 -19.86 -10.53 3.82
N THR A 116 -18.97 -11.50 3.61
CA THR A 116 -18.66 -12.50 4.64
C THR A 116 -17.49 -12.05 5.51
N PRO A 117 -17.42 -12.44 6.79
CA PRO A 117 -16.24 -12.15 7.61
C PRO A 117 -14.98 -12.81 7.02
N ILE A 118 -13.85 -12.12 7.08
CA ILE A 118 -12.53 -12.74 6.80
C ILE A 118 -12.21 -13.72 7.94
N PRO A 119 -11.73 -14.95 7.64
CA PRO A 119 -11.27 -15.88 8.67
C PRO A 119 -10.20 -15.25 9.58
N MET A 120 -10.28 -15.48 10.90
CA MET A 120 -9.41 -14.80 11.88
C MET A 120 -7.90 -15.01 11.63
N ASP A 121 -7.53 -16.17 11.10
CA ASP A 121 -6.16 -16.53 10.70
C ASP A 121 -5.70 -15.80 9.42
N GLU A 122 -6.64 -15.39 8.57
CA GLU A 122 -6.39 -14.59 7.35
C GLU A 122 -6.56 -13.08 7.56
N GLU A 123 -7.14 -12.65 8.68
CA GLU A 123 -7.61 -11.28 8.90
C GLU A 123 -6.46 -10.26 9.12
N VAL A 124 -5.20 -10.64 8.97
CA VAL A 124 -4.09 -9.77 9.35
C VAL A 124 -3.55 -8.97 8.18
N SER A 125 -3.89 -7.68 8.17
CA SER A 125 -3.32 -6.69 7.25
C SER A 125 -2.54 -5.62 8.03
N SER A 126 -1.21 -5.65 7.90
CA SER A 126 -0.33 -4.62 8.47
C SER A 126 -0.67 -3.24 7.89
N LEU A 127 -1.09 -3.16 6.63
CA LEU A 127 -1.50 -1.90 6.00
C LEU A 127 -2.76 -1.32 6.65
N SER A 128 -3.77 -2.14 6.95
CA SER A 128 -4.95 -1.65 7.67
C SER A 128 -4.59 -1.06 9.02
N ALA A 129 -3.71 -1.71 9.79
CA ALA A 129 -3.29 -1.19 11.09
C ALA A 129 -2.54 0.13 10.99
N ILE A 130 -1.68 0.28 9.97
CA ILE A 130 -0.94 1.50 9.70
C ILE A 130 -1.89 2.66 9.34
N LEU A 131 -2.88 2.41 8.48
CA LEU A 131 -3.78 3.44 7.95
C LEU A 131 -4.85 3.91 8.94
N LEU A 132 -5.05 3.19 10.05
CA LEU A 132 -5.89 3.64 11.15
C LEU A 132 -5.22 4.76 11.97
N ASP A 133 -3.90 4.91 11.87
CA ASP A 133 -3.17 5.99 12.51
C ASP A 133 -3.32 7.29 11.69
N ASP A 134 -3.73 8.37 12.36
CA ASP A 134 -3.97 9.65 11.72
C ASP A 134 -2.70 10.27 11.14
N GLY A 135 -1.55 10.07 11.77
CA GLY A 135 -0.25 10.55 11.28
C GLY A 135 0.13 9.89 9.97
N TYR A 136 -0.01 8.57 9.86
CA TYR A 136 0.23 7.85 8.60
C TYR A 136 -0.79 8.19 7.53
N TYR A 137 -2.07 8.31 7.88
CA TYR A 137 -3.10 8.68 6.91
C TYR A 137 -2.84 10.08 6.33
N GLN A 138 -2.62 11.09 7.17
CA GLN A 138 -2.34 12.45 6.71
C GLN A 138 -1.04 12.54 5.91
N PHE A 139 0.00 11.80 6.34
CA PHE A 139 1.26 11.68 5.60
C PHE A 139 1.05 11.15 4.19
N LEU A 140 0.20 10.13 4.01
CA LEU A 140 -0.13 9.59 2.70
C LEU A 140 -0.99 10.55 1.88
N SER A 141 -2.11 11.02 2.44
CA SER A 141 -3.08 11.84 1.73
C SER A 141 -2.50 13.15 1.23
N SER A 142 -1.61 13.78 2.01
CA SER A 142 -0.89 14.99 1.61
C SER A 142 0.17 14.76 0.53
N GLY A 143 0.63 13.52 0.34
CA GLY A 143 1.58 13.13 -0.70
C GLY A 143 0.95 12.47 -1.92
N ALA A 144 -0.38 12.33 -1.96
CA ALA A 144 -1.07 11.70 -3.07
C ALA A 144 -0.98 12.60 -4.32
N LYS A 145 -0.57 12.02 -5.43
CA LYS A 145 -0.50 12.65 -6.75
C LYS A 145 -1.45 11.97 -7.72
N GLU A 146 -1.91 12.70 -8.71
CA GLU A 146 -2.71 12.16 -9.80
C GLU A 146 -1.90 12.13 -11.09
N LYS A 147 -1.97 11.01 -11.81
CA LYS A 147 -1.42 10.88 -13.16
C LYS A 147 -2.27 9.92 -13.96
N ASP A 148 -2.55 10.27 -15.21
CA ASP A 148 -3.33 9.46 -16.14
C ASP A 148 -4.67 8.98 -15.56
N GLY A 149 -5.34 9.81 -14.73
CA GLY A 149 -6.62 9.48 -14.10
C GLY A 149 -6.53 8.48 -12.93
N LEU A 150 -5.32 8.19 -12.44
CA LEU A 150 -5.09 7.42 -11.23
C LEU A 150 -4.47 8.29 -10.14
N ARG A 151 -5.00 8.20 -8.93
CA ARG A 151 -4.40 8.81 -7.74
C ARG A 151 -3.62 7.78 -6.94
N PHE A 152 -2.36 8.08 -6.65
CA PHE A 152 -1.44 7.19 -5.93
C PHE A 152 -0.36 7.99 -5.20
N VAL A 153 0.45 7.34 -4.37
CA VAL A 153 1.57 7.96 -3.66
C VAL A 153 2.92 7.50 -4.23
N GLY A 154 3.93 8.37 -4.19
CA GLY A 154 5.27 8.08 -4.69
C GLY A 154 6.17 7.37 -3.67
N PRO A 155 7.43 7.09 -4.06
CA PRO A 155 8.44 6.44 -3.22
C PRO A 155 8.60 7.05 -1.83
N GLU A 156 8.49 8.37 -1.73
CA GLU A 156 8.58 9.17 -0.51
C GLU A 156 7.54 8.81 0.55
N ARG A 157 6.37 8.28 0.16
CA ARG A 157 5.37 7.76 1.11
C ARG A 157 5.35 6.24 1.16
N LEU A 158 5.69 5.57 0.06
CA LEU A 158 5.72 4.10 0.00
C LEU A 158 6.83 3.51 0.87
N ILE A 159 8.01 4.13 0.93
CA ILE A 159 9.14 3.63 1.75
C ILE A 159 8.75 3.51 3.23
N PRO A 160 8.21 4.55 3.89
CA PRO A 160 7.78 4.43 5.29
C PRO A 160 6.69 3.37 5.50
N LEU A 161 5.74 3.22 4.57
CA LEU A 161 4.76 2.14 4.64
C LEU A 161 5.40 0.74 4.59
N LYS A 162 6.36 0.53 3.69
CA LYS A 162 7.08 -0.76 3.62
C LYS A 162 7.93 -0.99 4.87
N ALA A 163 8.59 0.05 5.39
CA ALA A 163 9.39 -0.03 6.61
C ALA A 163 8.52 -0.42 7.82
N ARG A 164 7.37 0.22 7.99
CA ARG A 164 6.44 -0.08 9.07
C ARG A 164 5.81 -1.46 8.93
N ALA A 165 5.41 -1.87 7.72
CA ALA A 165 4.93 -3.24 7.47
C ALA A 165 5.99 -4.30 7.80
N TRP A 166 7.25 -4.06 7.44
CA TRP A 166 8.35 -4.96 7.82
C TRP A 166 8.50 -5.08 9.34
N MET A 167 8.47 -3.97 10.07
CA MET A 167 8.58 -3.96 11.53
C MET A 167 7.42 -4.71 12.19
N ASP A 168 6.20 -4.47 11.72
CA ASP A 168 4.99 -5.15 12.21
C ASP A 168 5.06 -6.66 12.00
N LEU A 169 5.30 -7.11 10.76
CA LEU A 169 5.40 -8.54 10.45
C LEU A 169 6.55 -9.22 11.21
N THR A 170 7.69 -8.54 11.39
CA THR A 170 8.82 -9.10 12.14
C THR A 170 8.49 -9.24 13.62
N LYS A 171 7.82 -8.26 14.22
CA LYS A 171 7.37 -8.31 15.62
C LYS A 171 6.39 -9.46 15.84
N ARG A 172 5.40 -9.59 14.94
CA ARG A 172 4.39 -10.67 14.97
C ARG A 172 5.01 -12.06 14.86
N LYS A 173 5.95 -12.24 13.92
CA LYS A 173 6.73 -13.48 13.81
C LYS A 173 7.50 -13.78 15.11
N GLY A 174 8.08 -12.76 15.73
CA GLY A 174 8.76 -12.88 17.03
C GLY A 174 7.84 -13.29 18.19
N HIS A 175 6.54 -13.01 18.09
CA HIS A 175 5.52 -13.46 19.04
C HIS A 175 4.94 -14.85 18.72
N GLY A 176 5.46 -15.54 17.70
CA GLY A 176 5.00 -16.87 17.30
C GLY A 176 3.76 -16.88 16.41
N GLU A 177 3.34 -15.74 15.87
CA GLU A 177 2.26 -15.70 14.88
C GLU A 177 2.72 -16.32 13.54
N ALA A 178 1.79 -16.96 12.83
CA ALA A 178 2.03 -17.49 11.49
C ALA A 178 2.24 -16.34 10.49
N VAL A 179 3.50 -16.05 10.14
CA VAL A 179 3.89 -15.01 9.19
C VAL A 179 4.84 -15.59 8.15
N ASP A 180 4.53 -15.41 6.86
CA ASP A 180 5.43 -15.81 5.77
C ASP A 180 6.68 -14.93 5.75
N GLU A 181 7.85 -15.56 5.81
CA GLU A 181 9.13 -14.86 5.75
C GLU A 181 9.36 -14.14 4.41
N LYS A 182 8.73 -14.63 3.33
CA LYS A 182 8.74 -13.95 2.04
C LYS A 182 8.05 -12.59 2.11
N ASP A 183 7.00 -12.47 2.92
CA ASP A 183 6.31 -11.19 3.11
C ASP A 183 7.16 -10.22 3.91
N ILE A 184 7.87 -10.67 4.94
CA ILE A 184 8.86 -9.84 5.63
C ILE A 184 9.94 -9.41 4.62
N LYS A 185 10.57 -10.35 3.92
CA LYS A 185 11.67 -10.07 2.98
C LYS A 185 11.25 -9.12 1.85
N LYS A 186 10.04 -9.25 1.30
CA LYS A 186 9.58 -8.38 0.21
C LYS A 186 9.48 -6.92 0.66
N HIS A 187 8.95 -6.63 1.85
CA HIS A 187 8.82 -5.26 2.33
C HIS A 187 10.18 -4.59 2.54
N LYS A 188 11.14 -5.31 3.14
CA LYS A 188 12.52 -4.83 3.28
C LYS A 188 13.14 -4.51 1.91
N ASN A 189 13.08 -5.46 0.98
CA ASN A 189 13.67 -5.29 -0.35
C ASN A 189 12.99 -4.15 -1.15
N ASP A 190 11.69 -3.97 -0.99
CA ASP A 190 10.93 -2.92 -1.66
C ASP A 190 11.39 -1.52 -1.21
N VAL A 191 11.81 -1.33 0.05
CA VAL A 191 12.44 -0.07 0.51
C VAL A 191 13.70 0.26 -0.29
N PHE A 192 14.61 -0.70 -0.44
CA PHE A 192 15.85 -0.50 -1.20
C PHE A 192 15.60 -0.35 -2.70
N ARG A 193 14.60 -1.04 -3.26
CA ARG A 193 14.20 -0.80 -4.66
C ARG A 193 13.74 0.63 -4.85
N LEU A 194 12.79 1.09 -4.03
CA LEU A 194 12.23 2.44 -4.10
C LEU A 194 13.26 3.54 -3.83
N TYR A 195 14.29 3.26 -3.02
CA TYR A 195 15.40 4.19 -2.79
C TYR A 195 16.09 4.63 -4.10
N ARG A 196 16.10 3.78 -5.13
CA ARG A 196 16.73 4.12 -6.43
C ARG A 196 16.07 5.29 -7.15
N ILE A 197 14.82 5.59 -6.78
CA ILE A 197 13.97 6.55 -7.49
C ILE A 197 13.41 7.64 -6.57
N ILE A 198 13.80 7.65 -5.29
CA ILE A 198 13.38 8.70 -4.37
C ILE A 198 14.11 10.00 -4.67
N ALA A 199 13.36 11.10 -4.71
CA ALA A 199 13.96 12.42 -4.82
C ALA A 199 14.66 12.80 -3.50
N PRO A 200 15.93 13.26 -3.53
CA PRO A 200 16.66 13.65 -2.32
C PRO A 200 16.03 14.80 -1.53
N ALA A 201 15.18 15.60 -2.18
CA ALA A 201 14.55 16.79 -1.63
C ALA A 201 13.01 16.69 -1.72
N PHE A 202 12.43 15.69 -1.07
CA PHE A 202 10.99 15.64 -0.87
C PHE A 202 10.63 16.64 0.25
N GLY A 203 10.18 17.83 -0.15
CA GLY A 203 10.00 19.01 0.70
C GLY A 203 8.78 18.97 1.64
N SER A 204 8.32 17.79 2.05
CA SER A 204 7.18 17.67 2.97
C SER A 204 7.64 17.38 4.39
N GLU A 205 6.89 17.89 5.36
CA GLU A 205 7.08 17.57 6.76
C GLU A 205 6.83 16.07 7.00
N VAL A 206 7.80 15.40 7.62
CA VAL A 206 7.68 14.01 8.08
C VAL A 206 7.17 14.04 9.52
N PRO A 207 5.97 13.50 9.80
CA PRO A 207 5.41 13.44 11.14
C PRO A 207 6.34 12.71 12.11
N GLU A 208 6.32 13.10 13.37
CA GLU A 208 7.18 12.53 14.42
C GLU A 208 7.04 10.99 14.51
N LEU A 209 5.81 10.47 14.39
CA LEU A 209 5.57 9.02 14.36
C LEU A 209 6.31 8.34 13.21
N VAL A 210 6.16 8.86 11.99
CA VAL A 210 6.81 8.31 10.80
C VAL A 210 8.33 8.43 10.92
N ARG A 211 8.82 9.54 11.48
CA ARG A 211 10.23 9.80 11.76
C ARG A 211 10.82 8.75 12.70
N GLY A 212 10.16 8.49 13.83
CA GLY A 212 10.59 7.50 14.82
C GLY A 212 10.55 6.06 14.27
N ASP A 213 9.53 5.75 13.49
CA ASP A 213 9.41 4.45 12.80
C ASP A 213 10.54 4.25 11.78
N MET A 214 10.85 5.27 11.00
CA MET A 214 11.96 5.22 10.04
C MET A 214 13.31 5.10 10.75
N ASP A 215 13.54 5.84 11.84
CA ASP A 215 14.79 5.73 12.60
C ASP A 215 14.98 4.31 13.19
N THR A 216 13.90 3.75 13.75
CA THR A 216 13.88 2.38 14.27
C THR A 216 14.17 1.36 13.17
N PHE A 217 13.48 1.48 12.03
CA PHE A 217 13.70 0.61 10.88
C PHE A 217 15.15 0.69 10.38
N LEU A 218 15.67 1.89 10.16
CA LEU A 218 17.02 2.12 9.62
C LEU A 218 18.12 1.67 10.61
N THR A 219 17.84 1.68 11.92
CA THR A 219 18.75 1.12 12.92
C THR A 219 18.80 -0.40 12.80
N ARG A 220 17.64 -1.06 12.70
CA ARG A 220 17.58 -2.51 12.51
C ARG A 220 18.17 -2.98 11.18
N MET A 221 18.09 -2.16 10.12
CA MET A 221 18.68 -2.48 8.82
C MET A 221 20.22 -2.54 8.82
N GLN A 222 20.89 -2.04 9.87
CA GLN A 222 22.34 -2.17 10.00
C GLN A 222 22.77 -3.63 10.12
N ASP A 223 21.98 -4.45 10.81
CA ASP A 223 22.28 -5.87 11.06
C ASP A 223 21.67 -6.81 10.00
N GLU A 224 20.68 -6.33 9.23
CA GLU A 224 20.04 -7.12 8.20
C GLU A 224 20.92 -7.32 6.95
N ASN A 225 20.96 -8.54 6.43
CA ASN A 225 21.57 -8.80 5.13
C ASN A 225 20.66 -8.34 3.99
N ILE A 226 21.23 -7.61 3.02
CA ILE A 226 20.55 -7.10 1.82
C ILE A 226 21.41 -7.41 0.61
N ASP A 227 20.87 -8.15 -0.35
CA ASP A 227 21.51 -8.37 -1.64
C ASP A 227 21.32 -7.15 -2.54
N LEU A 228 22.21 -6.16 -2.40
CA LEU A 228 22.12 -4.89 -3.16
C LEU A 228 22.26 -5.13 -4.68
N ASN A 229 23.02 -6.13 -5.11
CA ASN A 229 23.16 -6.48 -6.52
C ASN A 229 21.82 -6.92 -7.11
N ALA A 230 21.13 -7.84 -6.43
CA ALA A 230 19.80 -8.32 -6.84
C ALA A 230 18.71 -7.21 -6.83
N LEU A 231 18.99 -6.07 -6.21
CA LEU A 231 18.08 -4.93 -6.13
C LEU A 231 18.48 -3.77 -7.06
N GLY A 232 19.51 -3.94 -7.89
CA GLY A 232 19.95 -2.90 -8.83
C GLY A 232 20.79 -1.79 -8.17
N LEU A 233 21.44 -2.09 -7.04
CA LEU A 233 22.23 -1.17 -6.20
C LEU A 233 23.70 -1.60 -6.07
N GLY A 234 24.23 -2.38 -7.02
CA GLY A 234 25.50 -3.10 -6.86
C GLY A 234 26.75 -2.25 -6.58
N ASN A 235 26.75 -0.97 -6.97
CA ASN A 235 27.87 -0.05 -6.69
C ASN A 235 27.69 0.75 -5.40
N ALA A 236 26.52 0.67 -4.76
CA ALA A 236 26.21 1.43 -3.54
C ALA A 236 26.62 0.64 -2.30
N LYS A 237 27.00 1.36 -1.23
CA LYS A 237 27.22 0.75 0.08
C LYS A 237 25.95 0.86 0.90
N LYS A 238 25.57 -0.23 1.59
CA LYS A 238 24.40 -0.24 2.49
C LYS A 238 24.44 0.92 3.48
N LYS A 239 25.62 1.21 4.06
CA LYS A 239 25.80 2.31 5.01
C LYS A 239 25.41 3.68 4.43
N ASP A 240 25.77 3.95 3.19
CA ASP A 240 25.50 5.23 2.53
C ASP A 240 24.00 5.36 2.26
N ILE A 241 23.35 4.31 1.75
CA ILE A 241 21.90 4.26 1.54
C ILE A 241 21.13 4.52 2.85
N LEU A 242 21.56 3.88 3.94
CA LEU A 242 20.91 4.07 5.25
C LEU A 242 21.11 5.50 5.78
N ALA A 243 22.28 6.09 5.57
CA ALA A 243 22.56 7.46 5.94
C ALA A 243 21.70 8.46 5.14
N ASP A 244 21.56 8.24 3.82
CA ASP A 244 20.75 9.07 2.95
C ASP A 244 19.26 8.97 3.33
N LEU A 245 18.75 7.76 3.58
CA LEU A 245 17.39 7.57 4.08
C LEU A 245 17.17 8.25 5.44
N ARG A 246 18.15 8.22 6.36
CA ARG A 246 18.05 8.96 7.63
C ARG A 246 17.99 10.45 7.38
N LYS A 247 18.81 10.99 6.48
CA LYS A 247 18.78 12.41 6.12
C LYS A 247 17.42 12.82 5.56
N ILE A 248 16.81 11.98 4.72
CA ILE A 248 15.50 12.23 4.11
C ILE A 248 14.37 12.22 5.16
N TYR A 249 14.33 11.21 6.04
CA TYR A 249 13.17 11.00 6.92
C TYR A 249 13.36 11.46 8.36
N CYS A 250 14.57 11.37 8.90
CA CYS A 250 14.88 11.61 10.31
C CYS A 250 15.32 13.05 10.58
N GLY A 251 15.76 13.79 9.56
CA GLY A 251 16.52 15.02 9.74
C GLY A 251 17.98 14.68 10.08
N GLY A 252 18.92 15.40 9.46
CA GLY A 252 20.35 15.24 9.75
C GLY A 252 20.73 15.81 11.11
#